data_AF-A0A1Y0FYL5-F1
#
_entry.id   AF-A0A1Y0FYL5-F1
#
_cell.length_a   1.000
_cell.length_b   1.000
_cell.length_c   1.000
_cell.angle_alpha   90.00
_cell.angle_beta   90.00
_cell.angle_gamma   90.00
#
_symmetry.space_group_name_H-M   'P 1'
#
loop_
_entity.id
_entity.type
_entity.pdbx_description
1 polymer ?
#
loop_
_entity_poly.entity_id
_entity_poly.type
_entity_poly.pdbx_seq_one_letter_code
_entity_poly.pdbx_strand_id
1 'polypeptide(L)' 'MPNLWELLQKPEKRVVRFWVGSRKFDPVNVGFVTTEGLNEFQVLTPAGAIQAGNSNRGHEAGTDLSDDEKRQLIEYMKTL' A
#
# COMPACT_ATOMS: atom_id res chain seq x y z
N MET A 1 -2.52 -2.08 -3.98
CA MET A 1 -1.41 -1.53 -3.17
C MET A 1 -1.32 -0.04 -3.42
N PRO A 2 -1.50 0.83 -2.40
CA PRO A 2 -1.58 2.27 -2.64
C PRO A 2 -0.27 3.07 -2.53
N ASN A 3 0.74 2.58 -1.81
CA ASN A 3 1.98 3.30 -1.55
C ASN A 3 3.14 2.35 -1.18
N LEU A 4 4.37 2.87 -1.08
CA LEU A 4 5.56 2.08 -0.75
C LEU A 4 5.55 1.55 0.68
N TRP A 5 5.00 2.30 1.62
CA TRP A 5 4.87 1.84 3.01
C TRP A 5 4.08 0.53 3.11
N GLU A 6 2.93 0.46 2.44
CA GLU A 6 2.08 -0.73 2.37
C GLU A 6 2.78 -1.90 1.65
N LEU A 7 3.57 -1.62 0.60
CA LEU A 7 4.34 -2.66 -0.11
C LEU A 7 5.35 -3.35 0.81
N LEU A 8 5.97 -2.58 1.72
CA LEU A 8 6.94 -3.08 2.71
C LEU A 8 6.29 -3.69 3.96
N GLN A 9 4.96 -3.66 4.08
CA GLN A 9 4.28 -4.44 5.11
C GLN A 9 4.10 -5.90 4.65
N LYS A 10 4.02 -6.82 5.63
CA LYS A 10 3.59 -8.18 5.35
C LYS A 10 2.20 -8.17 4.71
N PRO A 11 1.90 -9.01 3.70
CA PRO A 11 0.63 -8.99 2.97
C PRO A 11 -0.62 -8.94 3.87
N GLU A 12 -0.59 -9.61 5.02
CA GLU A 12 -1.69 -9.71 5.97
C GLU A 12 -1.96 -8.40 6.73
N LYS A 13 -0.97 -7.52 6.82
CA LYS A 13 -1.07 -6.22 7.49
C LYS A 13 -1.43 -5.09 6.54
N ARG A 14 -1.46 -5.35 5.22
CA ARG A 14 -1.70 -4.32 4.22
C ARG A 14 -3.16 -3.93 4.17
N VAL A 15 -3.45 -2.69 3.83
CA VAL A 15 -4.82 -2.21 3.66
C VAL A 15 -5.57 -3.01 2.59
N VAL A 16 -6.81 -3.37 2.91
CA VAL A 16 -7.71 -4.13 2.04
C VAL A 16 -8.81 -3.27 1.41
N ARG A 17 -8.88 -2.00 1.82
CA ARG A 17 -9.85 -1.00 1.37
C ARG A 17 -9.21 0.37 1.44
N PHE A 18 -9.29 1.14 0.36
CA PHE A 18 -8.70 2.48 0.29
C PHE A 18 -9.29 3.27 -0.87
N TRP A 19 -9.27 4.60 -0.79
CA TRP A 19 -9.74 5.46 -1.88
C TRP A 19 -8.71 5.56 -3.00
N VAL A 20 -9.20 5.63 -4.24
CA VAL A 20 -8.42 5.84 -5.46
C VAL A 20 -8.93 7.04 -6.26
N GLY A 21 -8.08 7.56 -7.15
CA GLY A 21 -8.40 8.74 -7.98
C GLY A 21 -8.04 10.07 -7.33
N SER A 22 -7.39 10.07 -6.17
CA SER A 22 -6.79 11.28 -5.60
C SER A 22 -5.69 11.82 -6.50
N ARG A 23 -5.61 13.15 -6.60
CA ARG A 23 -4.51 13.87 -7.27
C ARG A 23 -3.45 14.37 -6.29
N LYS A 24 -3.64 14.15 -4.98
CA LYS A 24 -2.73 14.57 -3.93
C LYS A 24 -1.73 13.46 -3.65
N PHE A 25 -0.45 13.81 -3.67
CA PHE A 25 0.65 12.90 -3.36
C PHE A 25 0.95 12.92 -1.85
N ASP A 26 1.21 11.76 -1.27
CA ASP A 26 1.72 11.56 0.08
C ASP A 26 3.25 11.32 0.00
N PRO A 27 4.09 12.32 0.34
CA PRO A 27 5.53 12.18 0.27
C PRO A 27 6.13 11.37 1.43
N VAL A 28 5.37 11.07 2.48
CA VAL A 28 5.86 10.32 3.66
C VAL A 28 5.81 8.82 3.38
N ASN A 29 4.69 8.33 2.86
CA ASN A 29 4.52 6.90 2.55
C ASN A 29 4.78 6.57 1.07
N VAL A 30 4.97 7.61 0.24
CA VAL A 30 5.25 7.54 -1.21
C VAL A 30 4.13 6.82 -1.97
N GLY A 31 3.11 7.60 -2.31
CA GLY A 31 1.95 7.17 -3.08
C GLY A 31 0.89 8.26 -3.13
N PHE A 32 -0.34 7.92 -3.48
CA PHE A 32 -1.45 8.87 -3.43
C PHE A 32 -2.11 8.86 -2.05
N VAL A 33 -2.70 10.00 -1.66
CA VAL A 33 -3.56 10.08 -0.48
C VAL A 33 -4.76 9.16 -0.68
N THR A 34 -5.02 8.26 0.29
CA THR A 34 -6.04 7.20 0.23
C THR A 34 -7.23 7.41 1.16
N THR A 35 -7.31 8.55 1.83
CA THR A 35 -8.42 8.90 2.75
C THR A 35 -9.61 9.54 2.04
N GLU A 36 -9.41 10.02 0.80
CA GLU A 36 -10.43 10.62 -0.06
C GLU A 36 -10.13 10.29 -1.53
N GLY A 37 -11.16 10.26 -2.38
CA GLY A 37 -10.98 9.96 -3.79
C GLY A 37 -12.30 9.86 -4.55
N LEU A 38 -12.23 9.39 -5.80
CA LEU A 38 -13.40 9.23 -6.67
C LEU A 38 -14.12 7.91 -6.43
N ASN A 39 -13.38 6.86 -6.09
CA ASN A 39 -13.92 5.52 -5.87
C ASN A 39 -13.16 4.83 -4.73
N GLU A 40 -13.81 3.88 -4.07
CA GLU A 40 -13.17 3.02 -3.08
C GLU A 40 -12.74 1.71 -3.74
N PHE A 41 -11.45 1.39 -3.67
CA PHE A 41 -10.93 0.10 -4.11
C PHE A 41 -11.05 -0.92 -2.99
N GLN A 42 -11.52 -2.13 -3.33
CA GLN A 42 -11.70 -3.22 -2.37
C GLN A 42 -10.95 -4.46 -2.83
N VAL A 43 -10.06 -4.97 -1.95
CA VAL A 43 -9.32 -6.22 -2.15
C VAL A 43 -10.22 -7.42 -1.88
N LEU A 44 -11.13 -7.29 -0.92
CA LEU A 44 -11.99 -8.37 -0.44
C LEU A 44 -13.42 -8.17 -0.93
N THR A 45 -14.09 -9.26 -1.25
CA THR A 45 -15.54 -9.35 -1.43
C THR A 45 -16.25 -9.10 -0.10
N PRO A 46 -17.57 -8.82 -0.09
CA PRO A 46 -18.35 -8.74 1.15
C PRO A 46 -18.28 -10.01 2.03
N ALA A 47 -18.02 -11.17 1.41
CA ALA A 47 -17.85 -12.45 2.10
C ALA A 47 -16.40 -12.68 2.61
N GLY A 48 -15.49 -11.73 2.44
CA GLY A 48 -14.11 -11.80 2.94
C GLY A 48 -13.10 -12.52 2.02
N ALA A 49 -13.54 -13.05 0.87
CA ALA A 49 -12.63 -13.64 -0.13
C ALA A 49 -11.96 -12.57 -1.00
N ILE A 50 -10.74 -12.81 -1.49
CA ILE A 50 -10.06 -11.89 -2.42
C ILE A 50 -10.86 -11.77 -3.72
N GLN A 51 -11.15 -10.53 -4.16
CA GLN A 51 -11.77 -10.28 -5.45
C GLN A 51 -10.80 -10.65 -6.58
N ALA A 52 -11.30 -11.32 -7.62
CA ALA A 52 -10.47 -11.73 -8.76
C ALA A 52 -9.77 -10.51 -9.39
N GLY A 53 -8.44 -10.57 -9.51
CA GLY A 53 -7.63 -9.48 -10.04
C GLY A 53 -7.22 -8.40 -9.03
N ASN A 54 -7.84 -8.33 -7.84
CA ASN A 54 -7.54 -7.30 -6.84
C ASN A 54 -6.62 -7.78 -5.71
N SER A 55 -5.94 -8.91 -5.90
CA SER A 55 -5.02 -9.45 -4.89
C SER A 55 -3.99 -8.42 -4.48
N ASN A 56 -3.80 -8.29 -3.18
CA ASN A 56 -2.86 -7.37 -2.55
C ASN A 56 -1.62 -8.14 -2.01
N ARG A 57 -1.50 -9.42 -2.39
CA ARG A 57 -0.42 -10.36 -2.01
C ARG A 57 0.78 -10.26 -2.95
N GLY A 58 1.83 -11.01 -2.61
CA GLY A 58 3.11 -11.01 -3.33
C GLY A 58 4.06 -9.96 -2.78
N HIS A 59 5.30 -9.97 -3.30
CA HIS A 59 6.40 -9.12 -2.84
C HIS A 59 6.61 -9.22 -1.31
N GLU A 60 7.20 -10.33 -0.87
CA GLU A 60 7.52 -10.57 0.55
C GLU A 60 8.91 -10.04 0.94
N ALA A 61 9.77 -9.74 -0.04
CA ALA A 61 11.09 -9.16 0.18
C ALA A 61 10.99 -7.81 0.91
N GLY A 62 11.86 -7.61 1.90
CA GLY A 62 11.90 -6.39 2.70
C GLY A 62 10.78 -6.27 3.75
N THR A 63 9.84 -7.21 3.83
CA THR A 63 8.71 -7.12 4.79
C THR A 63 9.11 -7.42 6.23
N ASP A 64 10.20 -8.18 6.43
CA ASP A 64 10.77 -8.51 7.74
C ASP A 64 11.75 -7.45 8.28
N LEU A 65 12.04 -6.39 7.50
CA LEU A 65 12.80 -5.24 7.99
C LEU A 65 12.06 -4.57 9.16
N SER A 66 12.82 -3.96 10.05
CA SER A 66 12.27 -3.04 11.05
C SER A 66 11.60 -1.85 10.39
N ASP A 67 10.71 -1.17 11.11
CA ASP A 67 10.04 0.02 10.58
C ASP A 67 11.04 1.14 10.26
N ASP A 68 12.12 1.27 11.04
CA ASP A 68 13.18 2.25 10.79
C ASP A 68 13.96 1.93 9.50
N GLU A 69 14.32 0.67 9.27
CA GLU A 69 14.96 0.25 8.01
C GLU A 69 14.04 0.46 6.80
N LYS A 70 12.73 0.19 6.95
CA LYS A 70 11.74 0.48 5.90
C LYS A 70 11.66 1.97 5.60
N ARG A 71 11.70 2.83 6.63
CA ARG A 71 11.74 4.29 6.44
C ARG A 71 13.01 4.72 5.71
N GLN A 72 14.18 4.20 6.11
CA GLN A 72 15.44 4.48 5.42
C GLN A 72 15.41 4.05 3.94
N LEU A 73 14.85 2.88 3.65
CA LEU A 73 14.67 2.40 2.28
C LEU A 73 13.75 3.32 1.46
N ILE A 74 12.65 3.78 2.04
CA ILE A 74 11.74 4.74 1.40
C ILE A 74 12.46 6.06 1.11
N GLU A 75 13.23 6.60 2.07
CA GLU A 75 14.00 7.83 1.83
C GLU A 75 15.05 7.63 0.73
N TYR A 76 15.72 6.48 0.69
CA TYR A 76 16.67 6.15 -0.38
C TYR A 76 15.97 6.15 -1.75
N MET A 77 14.80 5.51 -1.87
CA MET A 77 14.04 5.46 -3.12
C MET A 77 13.61 6.85 -3.64
N LYS A 78 13.45 7.85 -2.77
CA LYS A 78 13.13 9.23 -3.20
C LYS A 78 14.28 9.93 -3.92
N THR A 79 15.49 9.37 -3.86
CA THR A 79 16.69 9.94 -4.49
C THR A 79 16.99 9.36 -5.88
N LEU A 80 16.23 8.35 -6.31
CA LEU A 80 16.32 7.70 -7.62
C LEU A 80 15.45 8.40 -8.67
#